data_AF-A0A828QZB5-F1
#
_entry.id   AF-A0A828QZB5-F1
#
_cell.length_a   1.000
_cell.length_b   1.000
_cell.length_c   1.000
_cell.angle_alpha   90.00
_cell.angle_beta   90.00
_cell.angle_gamma   90.00
#
_symmetry.space_group_name_H-M   'P 1'
#
loop_
_entity.id
_entity.type
_entity.pdbx_description
1 polymer ?
#
loop_
_entity_poly.entity_id
_entity_poly.type
_entity_poly.pdbx_seq_one_letter_code
_entity_poly.pdbx_strand_id
1 'polypeptide(L)'
;MDFTQEKDLQNEIFNNKSLQRDICSVLDMDFYQTKFHKETKFINGITADFTLFENDRIKALMECKGGAINVTDYVRGIGQIFQYEYFAEKGLSIRDYEFYPLCEFSSVYIFPDSVLRNNEFNIGLFKYPQTKKILEVNSHSLAVRLIDENEFAKYAGGGGVKSRKLLSQYYIHDTRIFELYFLIKILAIYQLKQENIHRKQLELQLAQNLQTPNSGGWRNMFITLSTLGLISKGNNLTQAGFNLSQLPYPQFALELFKYLKPFFSYLLETLYKKSNGKKEFDCSNKELFEIMYKQYGEIAYLIEYQDKDSKPNTRYISSYLNILKDDYGVIDFQPKSSLRTLLYNPFDLNEKAFLQHIEKASLIQAYQTNFQRIVNEI
;
A
#
# COMPACT_ATOMS: atom_id res chain seq x y z
N MET A 1 -2.45 -13.24 7.11
CA MET A 1 -2.46 -14.54 6.40
C MET A 1 -1.64 -14.29 5.16
N ASP A 2 -0.54 -15.00 4.92
CA ASP A 2 0.47 -14.50 3.96
C ASP A 2 0.18 -14.86 2.48
N PHE A 3 -1.02 -15.39 2.20
CA PHE A 3 -1.49 -15.82 0.88
C PHE A 3 -0.44 -16.59 0.09
N THR A 4 0.29 -17.48 0.76
CA THR A 4 1.42 -18.21 0.17
C THR A 4 0.97 -19.01 -1.05
N GLN A 5 -0.18 -19.68 -0.96
CA GLN A 5 -0.78 -20.44 -2.06
C GLN A 5 -1.84 -19.60 -2.78
N GLU A 6 -1.94 -19.77 -4.10
CA GLU A 6 -2.93 -19.10 -4.94
C GLU A 6 -4.38 -19.35 -4.47
N LYS A 7 -4.67 -20.60 -4.07
CA LYS A 7 -5.98 -21.01 -3.56
C LYS A 7 -6.39 -20.27 -2.28
N ASP A 8 -5.44 -19.85 -1.46
CA ASP A 8 -5.74 -19.09 -0.24
C ASP A 8 -6.33 -17.73 -0.61
N LEU A 9 -5.69 -17.01 -1.55
CA LEU A 9 -6.18 -15.73 -2.05
C LEU A 9 -7.51 -15.89 -2.80
N GLN A 10 -7.65 -16.91 -3.66
CA GLN A 10 -8.91 -17.19 -4.35
C GLN A 10 -10.05 -17.47 -3.36
N ASN A 11 -9.80 -18.22 -2.30
CA ASN A 11 -10.84 -18.48 -1.30
C ASN A 11 -11.20 -17.23 -0.51
N GLU A 12 -10.21 -16.39 -0.17
CA GLU A 12 -10.48 -15.13 0.51
C GLU A 12 -11.31 -14.19 -0.38
N ILE A 13 -10.93 -14.00 -1.65
CA ILE A 13 -11.70 -13.19 -2.61
C ILE A 13 -13.13 -13.69 -2.73
N PHE A 14 -13.35 -15.01 -2.82
CA PHE A 14 -14.69 -15.55 -3.00
C PHE A 14 -15.60 -15.38 -1.78
N ASN A 15 -15.05 -15.52 -0.57
CA ASN A 15 -15.84 -15.53 0.66
C ASN A 15 -15.96 -14.14 1.30
N ASN A 16 -15.07 -13.21 0.99
CA ASN A 16 -15.01 -11.91 1.65
C ASN A 16 -15.68 -10.80 0.82
N LYS A 17 -16.88 -10.38 1.23
CA LYS A 17 -17.64 -9.32 0.56
C LYS A 17 -17.00 -7.95 0.63
N SER A 18 -16.25 -7.64 1.69
CA SER A 18 -15.49 -6.39 1.79
C SER A 18 -14.37 -6.35 0.75
N LEU A 19 -13.66 -7.46 0.58
CA LEU A 19 -12.62 -7.59 -0.43
C LEU A 19 -13.20 -7.51 -1.85
N GLN A 20 -14.31 -8.17 -2.14
CA GLN A 20 -15.01 -8.05 -3.42
C GLN A 20 -15.44 -6.61 -3.72
N ARG A 21 -15.94 -5.88 -2.71
CA ARG A 21 -16.32 -4.47 -2.85
C ARG A 21 -15.12 -3.60 -3.21
N ASP A 22 -13.99 -3.81 -2.56
CA ASP A 22 -12.76 -3.06 -2.86
C ASP A 22 -12.23 -3.40 -4.27
N ILE A 23 -12.29 -4.67 -4.69
CA ILE A 23 -11.96 -5.08 -6.08
C ILE A 23 -12.89 -4.37 -7.07
N CYS A 24 -14.21 -4.41 -6.86
CA CYS A 24 -15.18 -3.72 -7.73
C CYS A 24 -14.90 -2.21 -7.79
N SER A 25 -14.64 -1.57 -6.64
CA SER A 25 -14.34 -0.14 -6.60
C SER A 25 -13.07 0.21 -7.38
N VAL A 26 -12.04 -0.63 -7.34
CA VAL A 26 -10.79 -0.42 -8.07
C VAL A 26 -10.95 -0.66 -9.58
N LEU A 27 -11.87 -1.53 -9.98
CA LEU A 27 -12.19 -1.85 -11.37
C LEU A 27 -13.28 -0.97 -11.98
N ASP A 28 -13.74 0.06 -11.27
CA ASP A 28 -14.86 0.92 -11.70
C ASP A 28 -16.15 0.11 -12.00
N MET A 29 -16.46 -0.85 -11.11
CA MET A 29 -17.62 -1.74 -11.20
C MET A 29 -18.62 -1.50 -10.06
N ASP A 30 -19.91 -1.63 -10.33
CA ASP A 30 -20.95 -1.62 -9.28
C ASP A 30 -20.98 -2.99 -8.58
N PHE A 31 -20.53 -3.00 -7.32
CA PHE A 31 -20.53 -4.19 -6.47
C PHE A 31 -21.91 -4.85 -6.35
N TYR A 32 -23.00 -4.09 -6.31
CA TYR A 32 -24.35 -4.63 -6.14
C TYR A 32 -24.90 -5.28 -7.43
N GLN A 33 -24.32 -4.92 -8.58
CA GLN A 33 -24.64 -5.50 -9.89
C GLN A 33 -23.60 -6.54 -10.33
N THR A 34 -22.57 -6.77 -9.53
CA THR A 34 -21.45 -7.65 -9.87
C THR A 34 -21.59 -9.05 -9.26
N LYS A 35 -21.37 -10.08 -10.09
CA LYS A 35 -21.29 -11.50 -9.66
C LYS A 35 -19.88 -12.03 -9.92
N PHE A 36 -19.27 -12.63 -8.90
CA PHE A 36 -17.97 -13.31 -8.99
C PHE A 36 -18.19 -14.82 -9.23
N HIS A 37 -17.78 -15.33 -10.38
CA HIS A 37 -17.84 -16.75 -10.71
C HIS A 37 -16.44 -17.36 -10.71
N LYS A 38 -16.22 -18.41 -9.91
CA LYS A 38 -14.93 -19.11 -9.85
C LYS A 38 -14.73 -20.07 -11.03
N GLU A 39 -13.48 -20.25 -11.42
CA GLU A 39 -13.00 -21.34 -12.27
C GLU A 39 -13.82 -21.52 -13.56
N THR A 40 -14.03 -20.42 -14.27
CA THR A 40 -14.82 -20.44 -15.50
C THR A 40 -13.95 -20.85 -16.68
N LYS A 41 -14.27 -21.99 -17.31
CA LYS A 41 -13.52 -22.56 -18.44
C LYS A 41 -13.97 -21.99 -19.78
N PHE A 42 -13.06 -21.34 -20.49
CA PHE A 42 -13.23 -20.80 -21.85
C PHE A 42 -12.66 -21.75 -22.91
N ILE A 43 -12.60 -21.26 -24.16
CA ILE A 43 -12.06 -22.00 -25.30
C ILE A 43 -10.63 -22.50 -25.06
N ASN A 44 -10.25 -23.58 -25.76
CA ASN A 44 -8.95 -24.25 -25.63
C ASN A 44 -8.64 -24.76 -24.21
N GLY A 45 -9.64 -24.80 -23.33
CA GLY A 45 -9.50 -25.26 -21.95
C GLY A 45 -8.81 -24.28 -21.01
N ILE A 46 -8.67 -23.03 -21.41
CA ILE A 46 -8.17 -21.95 -20.56
C ILE A 46 -9.23 -21.61 -19.53
N THR A 47 -8.88 -21.56 -18.26
CA THR A 47 -9.81 -21.25 -17.16
C THR A 47 -9.43 -19.91 -16.55
N ALA A 48 -10.42 -19.04 -16.33
CA ALA A 48 -10.24 -17.86 -15.51
C ALA A 48 -10.53 -18.18 -14.05
N ASP A 49 -9.65 -17.76 -13.14
CA ASP A 49 -9.85 -17.95 -11.70
C ASP A 49 -11.13 -17.28 -11.24
N PHE A 50 -11.38 -16.07 -11.74
CA PHE A 50 -12.68 -15.43 -11.64
C PHE A 50 -13.15 -14.80 -12.95
N THR A 51 -14.44 -14.95 -13.20
CA THR A 51 -15.19 -14.14 -14.18
C THR A 51 -16.12 -13.20 -13.41
N LEU A 52 -16.01 -11.90 -13.66
CA LEU A 52 -16.84 -10.88 -13.04
C LEU A 52 -17.89 -10.41 -14.04
N PHE A 53 -19.16 -10.68 -13.71
CA PHE A 53 -20.31 -10.24 -14.49
C PHE A 53 -20.91 -9.00 -13.87
N GLU A 54 -21.03 -7.91 -14.63
CA GLU A 54 -21.83 -6.73 -14.27
C GLU A 54 -23.02 -6.67 -15.21
N ASN A 55 -24.25 -6.57 -14.69
CA ASN A 55 -25.47 -6.61 -15.51
C ASN A 55 -25.53 -7.80 -16.48
N ASP A 56 -25.14 -8.98 -15.98
CA ASP A 56 -25.07 -10.26 -16.73
C ASP A 56 -24.15 -10.27 -17.96
N ARG A 57 -23.27 -9.27 -18.09
CA ARG A 57 -22.22 -9.18 -19.12
C ARG A 57 -20.84 -9.30 -18.49
N ILE A 58 -19.90 -9.92 -19.19
CA ILE A 58 -18.53 -10.12 -18.70
C ILE A 58 -17.77 -8.78 -18.79
N LYS A 59 -17.47 -8.19 -17.63
CA LYS A 59 -16.72 -6.93 -17.53
C LYS A 59 -15.25 -7.14 -17.19
N ALA A 60 -14.93 -8.22 -16.47
CA ALA A 60 -13.54 -8.56 -16.19
C ALA A 60 -13.31 -10.07 -16.11
N LEU A 61 -12.13 -10.49 -16.56
CA LEU A 61 -11.57 -11.82 -16.31
C LEU A 61 -10.32 -11.66 -15.45
N MET A 62 -10.21 -12.45 -14.39
CA MET A 62 -9.18 -12.28 -13.38
C MET A 62 -8.36 -13.55 -13.19
N GLU A 63 -7.05 -13.37 -13.24
CA GLU A 63 -6.01 -14.35 -12.94
C GLU A 63 -5.45 -14.05 -11.54
N CYS A 64 -5.43 -15.03 -10.65
CA CYS A 64 -4.86 -14.91 -9.31
C CYS A 64 -3.47 -15.57 -9.25
N LYS A 65 -2.61 -15.07 -8.35
CA LYS A 65 -1.39 -15.76 -7.93
C LYS A 65 -1.21 -15.68 -6.42
N GLY A 66 -0.58 -16.71 -5.86
CA GLY A 66 -0.10 -16.71 -4.48
C GLY A 66 1.19 -15.91 -4.30
N GLY A 67 1.65 -15.78 -3.06
CA GLY A 67 2.86 -15.07 -2.68
C GLY A 67 4.16 -15.83 -2.94
N ALA A 68 4.10 -17.17 -3.06
CA ALA A 68 5.25 -18.02 -3.31
C ALA A 68 5.37 -18.40 -4.79
N ILE A 69 5.42 -17.39 -5.67
CA ILE A 69 5.63 -17.57 -7.11
C ILE A 69 7.05 -17.15 -7.51
N ASN A 70 7.54 -17.70 -8.63
CA ASN A 70 8.76 -17.24 -9.30
C ASN A 70 8.43 -16.45 -10.58
N VAL A 71 9.47 -16.00 -11.30
CA VAL A 71 9.31 -15.25 -12.55
C VAL A 71 8.55 -16.01 -13.65
N THR A 72 8.74 -17.32 -13.75
CA THR A 72 8.04 -18.16 -14.75
C THR A 72 6.56 -18.22 -14.47
N ASP A 73 6.17 -18.36 -13.20
CA ASP A 73 4.77 -18.35 -12.80
C ASP A 73 4.12 -16.98 -13.02
N TYR A 74 4.87 -15.91 -12.77
CA TYR A 74 4.43 -14.54 -13.05
C TYR A 74 4.19 -14.31 -14.54
N VAL A 75 5.16 -14.68 -15.40
CA VAL A 75 5.04 -14.57 -16.86
C VAL A 75 3.92 -15.46 -17.40
N ARG A 76 3.68 -16.64 -16.80
CA ARG A 76 2.55 -17.49 -17.16
C ARG A 76 1.22 -16.77 -16.92
N GLY A 77 1.05 -16.13 -15.75
CA GLY A 77 -0.14 -15.32 -15.44
C GLY A 77 -0.34 -14.17 -16.44
N ILE A 78 0.74 -13.49 -16.85
CA ILE A 78 0.70 -12.50 -17.94
C ILE A 78 0.15 -13.12 -19.24
N GLY A 79 0.64 -14.31 -19.60
CA GLY A 79 0.16 -15.05 -20.77
C GLY A 79 -1.34 -15.31 -20.71
N GLN A 80 -1.89 -15.64 -19.53
CA GLN A 80 -3.32 -15.88 -19.34
C GLN A 80 -4.16 -14.62 -19.56
N ILE A 81 -3.75 -13.48 -18.98
CA ILE A 81 -4.48 -12.22 -19.16
C ILE A 81 -4.42 -11.70 -20.61
N PHE A 82 -3.38 -12.03 -21.39
CA PHE A 82 -3.37 -11.79 -22.84
C PHE A 82 -4.46 -12.59 -23.57
N GLN A 83 -4.69 -13.84 -23.16
CA GLN A 83 -5.77 -14.64 -23.73
C GLN A 83 -7.15 -14.09 -23.34
N TYR A 84 -7.28 -13.54 -22.13
CA TYR A 84 -8.53 -12.93 -21.68
C TYR A 84 -8.91 -11.70 -22.52
N GLU A 85 -7.95 -10.81 -22.80
CA GLU A 85 -8.12 -9.69 -23.72
C GLU A 85 -8.58 -10.16 -25.11
N TYR A 86 -7.91 -11.19 -25.63
CA TYR A 86 -8.25 -11.77 -26.92
C TYR A 86 -9.67 -12.37 -26.94
N PHE A 87 -10.12 -13.01 -25.85
CA PHE A 87 -11.48 -13.52 -25.75
C PHE A 87 -12.51 -12.39 -25.82
N ALA A 88 -12.27 -11.27 -25.13
CA ALA A 88 -13.15 -10.11 -25.20
C ALA A 88 -13.13 -9.47 -26.60
N GLU A 89 -11.96 -9.32 -27.23
CA GLU A 89 -11.82 -8.75 -28.58
C GLU A 89 -12.60 -9.53 -29.65
N LYS A 90 -12.63 -10.86 -29.51
CA LYS A 90 -13.28 -11.76 -30.48
C LYS A 90 -14.66 -12.26 -30.04
N GLY A 91 -15.15 -11.86 -28.87
CA GLY A 91 -16.43 -12.33 -28.32
C GLY A 91 -16.46 -13.83 -28.02
N LEU A 92 -15.33 -14.42 -27.62
CA LEU A 92 -15.17 -15.86 -27.39
C LEU A 92 -15.64 -16.23 -25.98
N SER A 93 -16.94 -16.17 -25.76
CA SER A 93 -17.54 -16.36 -24.45
C SER A 93 -17.97 -17.79 -24.18
N ILE A 94 -18.26 -18.04 -22.90
CA ILE A 94 -18.97 -19.22 -22.47
C ILE A 94 -20.48 -18.95 -22.50
N ARG A 95 -21.27 -19.92 -22.96
CA ARG A 95 -22.75 -19.87 -22.89
C ARG A 95 -23.36 -18.60 -23.50
N ASP A 96 -22.72 -18.07 -24.55
CA ASP A 96 -23.14 -16.87 -25.27
C ASP A 96 -23.29 -15.60 -24.42
N TYR A 97 -22.60 -15.52 -23.27
CA TYR A 97 -22.55 -14.27 -22.51
C TYR A 97 -21.82 -13.18 -23.29
N GLU A 98 -22.36 -11.97 -23.31
CA GLU A 98 -21.71 -10.86 -23.97
C GLU A 98 -20.58 -10.29 -23.11
N PHE A 99 -19.47 -9.91 -23.74
CA PHE A 99 -18.46 -9.06 -23.11
C PHE A 99 -18.89 -7.60 -23.15
N TYR A 100 -18.40 -6.82 -22.20
CA TYR A 100 -18.36 -5.36 -22.34
C TYR A 100 -17.48 -4.96 -23.54
N PRO A 101 -17.69 -3.75 -24.12
CA PRO A 101 -16.77 -3.21 -25.11
C PRO A 101 -15.32 -3.25 -24.60
N LEU A 102 -14.35 -3.48 -25.49
CA LEU A 102 -12.95 -3.70 -25.09
C LEU A 102 -12.37 -2.52 -24.26
N CYS A 103 -12.84 -1.29 -24.50
CA CYS A 103 -12.42 -0.11 -23.73
C CYS A 103 -12.94 -0.08 -22.28
N GLU A 104 -13.95 -0.89 -21.95
CA GLU A 104 -14.54 -1.03 -20.62
C GLU A 104 -14.22 -2.40 -19.98
N PHE A 105 -13.74 -3.36 -20.77
CA PHE A 105 -13.31 -4.66 -20.30
C PHE A 105 -11.95 -4.58 -19.58
N SER A 106 -11.76 -5.43 -18.57
CA SER A 106 -10.49 -5.54 -17.83
C SER A 106 -9.94 -6.97 -17.83
N SER A 107 -8.69 -7.11 -18.27
CA SER A 107 -7.88 -8.32 -18.05
C SER A 107 -7.11 -8.14 -16.74
N VAL A 108 -7.61 -8.75 -15.67
CA VAL A 108 -7.17 -8.49 -14.30
C VAL A 108 -6.10 -9.49 -13.88
N TYR A 109 -5.01 -9.00 -13.32
CA TYR A 109 -4.01 -9.82 -12.66
C TYR A 109 -3.91 -9.40 -11.20
N ILE A 110 -4.22 -10.30 -10.26
CA ILE A 110 -4.26 -10.02 -8.83
C ILE A 110 -3.30 -10.92 -8.04
N PHE A 111 -2.58 -10.34 -7.09
CA PHE A 111 -1.63 -11.07 -6.23
C PHE A 111 -1.44 -10.38 -4.87
N PRO A 112 -0.92 -11.09 -3.85
CA PRO A 112 -0.61 -10.48 -2.57
C PRO A 112 0.68 -9.64 -2.63
N ASP A 113 0.80 -8.65 -1.73
CA ASP A 113 1.99 -7.78 -1.58
C ASP A 113 3.32 -8.54 -1.43
N SER A 114 3.25 -9.78 -0.93
CA SER A 114 4.38 -10.68 -0.80
C SER A 114 5.03 -11.04 -2.14
N VAL A 115 4.31 -11.01 -3.26
CA VAL A 115 4.89 -11.31 -4.60
C VAL A 115 6.03 -10.36 -4.93
N LEU A 116 5.86 -9.07 -4.67
CA LEU A 116 6.89 -8.08 -5.00
C LEU A 116 8.03 -8.07 -4.00
N ARG A 117 7.71 -8.32 -2.73
CA ARG A 117 8.71 -8.41 -1.65
C ARG A 117 9.63 -9.62 -1.80
N ASN A 118 9.08 -10.75 -2.24
CA ASN A 118 9.78 -12.04 -2.24
C ASN A 118 10.55 -12.32 -3.55
N ASN A 119 10.37 -11.48 -4.57
CA ASN A 119 10.95 -11.71 -5.90
C ASN A 119 11.92 -10.60 -6.32
N GLU A 120 12.86 -10.96 -7.18
CA GLU A 120 13.85 -10.02 -7.75
C GLU A 120 13.44 -9.48 -9.12
N PHE A 121 12.37 -10.01 -9.72
CA PHE A 121 11.90 -9.53 -11.01
C PHE A 121 11.23 -8.16 -10.90
N ASN A 122 11.34 -7.38 -11.97
CA ASN A 122 10.76 -6.05 -12.05
C ASN A 122 9.48 -6.07 -12.88
N ILE A 123 8.33 -5.85 -12.23
CA ILE A 123 7.03 -5.84 -12.92
C ILE A 123 6.93 -4.72 -13.98
N GLY A 124 7.68 -3.63 -13.81
CA GLY A 124 7.81 -2.52 -14.76
C GLY A 124 8.34 -2.90 -16.14
N LEU A 125 9.06 -4.03 -16.24
CA LEU A 125 9.80 -4.42 -17.44
C LEU A 125 9.14 -5.54 -18.25
N PHE A 126 7.95 -5.99 -17.86
CA PHE A 126 7.18 -6.94 -18.65
C PHE A 126 6.20 -6.25 -19.61
N LYS A 127 5.85 -6.96 -20.68
CA LYS A 127 4.78 -6.56 -21.59
C LYS A 127 3.46 -7.14 -21.09
N TYR A 128 2.39 -6.36 -21.21
CA TYR A 128 1.05 -6.71 -20.75
C TYR A 128 -0.01 -6.37 -21.82
N PRO A 129 -1.23 -6.93 -21.75
CA PRO A 129 -2.36 -6.54 -22.61
C PRO A 129 -2.77 -5.07 -22.40
N GLN A 130 -3.53 -4.51 -23.34
CA GLN A 130 -3.98 -3.11 -23.30
C GLN A 130 -5.01 -2.88 -22.18
N THR A 131 -5.89 -3.85 -21.97
CA THR A 131 -6.98 -3.88 -20.98
C THR A 131 -6.50 -4.28 -19.59
N LYS A 132 -5.19 -4.32 -19.34
CA LYS A 132 -4.64 -4.80 -18.07
C LYS A 132 -5.15 -3.99 -16.87
N LYS A 133 -5.41 -4.70 -15.78
CA LYS A 133 -5.50 -4.12 -14.43
C LYS A 133 -4.67 -4.98 -13.50
N ILE A 134 -3.64 -4.41 -12.89
CA ILE A 134 -2.74 -5.13 -11.99
C ILE A 134 -3.08 -4.73 -10.56
N LEU A 135 -3.58 -5.68 -9.79
CA LEU A 135 -4.10 -5.46 -8.44
C LEU A 135 -3.16 -6.11 -7.43
N GLU A 136 -2.82 -5.35 -6.39
CA GLU A 136 -2.16 -5.88 -5.20
C GLU A 136 -3.15 -5.95 -4.04
N VAL A 137 -3.10 -7.05 -3.28
CA VAL A 137 -3.81 -7.21 -2.02
C VAL A 137 -2.80 -7.21 -0.87
N ASN A 138 -2.98 -6.35 0.11
CA ASN A 138 -2.17 -6.42 1.33
C ASN A 138 -2.56 -7.66 2.15
N SER A 139 -1.58 -8.51 2.47
CA SER A 139 -1.78 -9.80 3.16
C SER A 139 -2.29 -9.69 4.61
N HIS A 140 -2.29 -8.50 5.19
CA HIS A 140 -2.73 -8.25 6.57
C HIS A 140 -4.08 -7.55 6.60
N SER A 141 -4.22 -6.43 5.90
CA SER A 141 -5.43 -5.59 5.94
C SER A 141 -6.48 -5.94 4.90
N LEU A 142 -6.10 -6.74 3.89
CA LEU A 142 -6.90 -7.03 2.69
C LEU A 142 -7.23 -5.79 1.85
N ALA A 143 -6.54 -4.68 2.08
CA ALA A 143 -6.68 -3.50 1.23
C ALA A 143 -6.25 -3.84 -0.20
N VAL A 144 -7.08 -3.48 -1.18
CA VAL A 144 -6.83 -3.68 -2.60
C VAL A 144 -6.40 -2.37 -3.22
N ARG A 145 -5.37 -2.42 -4.06
CA ARG A 145 -4.92 -1.25 -4.81
C ARG A 145 -4.62 -1.62 -6.26
N LEU A 146 -4.82 -0.64 -7.15
CA LEU A 146 -4.37 -0.70 -8.54
C LEU A 146 -2.92 -0.21 -8.61
N ILE A 147 -2.06 -0.99 -9.26
CA ILE A 147 -0.76 -0.51 -9.72
C ILE A 147 -0.98 0.22 -11.05
N ASP A 148 -0.88 1.54 -11.04
CA ASP A 148 -1.13 2.36 -12.23
C ASP A 148 0.11 2.49 -13.15
N GLU A 149 -0.08 3.02 -14.36
CA GLU A 149 0.99 3.19 -15.34
C GLU A 149 2.14 4.09 -14.83
N ASN A 150 1.86 5.05 -13.94
CA ASN A 150 2.90 5.90 -13.37
C ASN A 150 3.78 5.11 -12.40
N GLU A 151 3.17 4.22 -11.60
CA GLU A 151 3.91 3.27 -10.76
C GLU A 151 4.72 2.29 -11.62
N PHE A 152 4.14 1.72 -12.68
CA PHE A 152 4.88 0.87 -13.62
C PHE A 152 6.10 1.57 -14.21
N ALA A 153 5.94 2.82 -14.65
CA ALA A 153 7.04 3.63 -15.18
C ALA A 153 8.14 3.89 -14.13
N LYS A 154 7.75 4.10 -12.86
CA LYS A 154 8.71 4.23 -11.75
C LYS A 154 9.44 2.91 -11.48
N TYR A 155 8.75 1.77 -11.57
CA TYR A 155 9.35 0.46 -11.36
C TYR A 155 10.32 0.12 -12.47
N ALA A 156 9.99 0.40 -13.72
CA ALA A 156 10.87 0.17 -14.86
C ALA A 156 12.24 0.85 -14.71
N GLY A 157 12.33 1.94 -13.93
CA GLY A 157 13.53 2.73 -13.74
C GLY A 157 13.85 3.51 -15.01
N GLY A 158 14.09 4.82 -14.92
CA GLY A 158 14.39 5.66 -16.08
C GLY A 158 15.65 5.18 -16.82
N GLY A 159 15.50 4.28 -17.79
CA GLY A 159 16.48 3.97 -18.83
C GLY A 159 17.79 3.29 -18.41
N GLY A 160 17.85 2.56 -17.29
CA GLY A 160 19.08 1.86 -16.87
C GLY A 160 18.83 0.59 -16.07
N VAL A 161 19.42 -0.51 -16.52
CA VAL A 161 19.29 -1.91 -16.05
C VAL A 161 19.89 -2.14 -14.64
N LYS A 162 19.70 -1.23 -13.68
CA LYS A 162 19.92 -1.51 -12.26
C LYS A 162 18.56 -1.80 -11.64
N SER A 163 18.32 -3.06 -11.30
CA SER A 163 17.09 -3.52 -10.67
C SER A 163 16.92 -2.87 -9.30
N ARG A 164 16.16 -1.77 -9.22
CA ARG A 164 15.70 -1.19 -7.95
C ARG A 164 14.84 -2.23 -7.23
N LYS A 165 15.19 -2.59 -6.00
CA LYS A 165 14.41 -3.53 -5.20
C LYS A 165 13.14 -2.86 -4.68
N LEU A 166 12.04 -3.59 -4.70
CA LEU A 166 10.75 -3.15 -4.18
C LEU A 166 10.39 -3.99 -2.95
N LEU A 167 10.61 -3.45 -1.74
CA LEU A 167 10.22 -4.16 -0.51
C LEU A 167 8.73 -4.02 -0.20
N SER A 168 8.19 -2.86 -0.54
CA SER A 168 6.80 -2.47 -0.37
C SER A 168 6.57 -1.26 -1.27
N GLN A 169 5.32 -1.08 -1.68
CA GLN A 169 4.91 -0.04 -2.62
C GLN A 169 4.40 1.21 -1.90
N TYR A 170 4.38 1.18 -0.56
CA TYR A 170 3.79 2.23 0.26
C TYR A 170 4.72 3.43 0.36
N TYR A 171 4.28 4.55 -0.21
CA TYR A 171 4.97 5.82 -0.10
C TYR A 171 4.70 6.43 1.26
N ILE A 172 5.75 6.69 2.03
CA ILE A 172 5.68 7.46 3.27
C ILE A 172 6.79 8.51 3.28
N HIS A 173 6.38 9.77 3.34
CA HIS A 173 7.31 10.89 3.33
C HIS A 173 6.70 12.10 4.03
N ASP A 174 7.45 12.73 4.92
CA ASP A 174 7.05 13.94 5.67
C ASP A 174 5.62 13.81 6.24
N THR A 175 5.38 12.73 6.97
CA THR A 175 4.12 12.44 7.66
C THR A 175 4.38 11.71 8.98
N ARG A 176 3.37 11.67 9.85
CA ARG A 176 3.27 10.80 11.03
C ARG A 176 2.07 9.88 10.94
N ILE A 177 2.07 8.81 11.72
CA ILE A 177 0.95 7.86 11.75
C ILE A 177 -0.29 8.50 12.37
N PHE A 178 -0.13 9.31 13.42
CA PHE A 178 -1.27 10.05 13.98
C PHE A 178 -1.86 11.10 13.02
N GLU A 179 -1.08 11.66 12.10
CA GLU A 179 -1.60 12.58 11.08
C GLU A 179 -2.45 11.81 10.05
N LEU A 180 -2.02 10.61 9.65
CA LEU A 180 -2.83 9.70 8.83
C LEU A 180 -4.13 9.31 9.55
N TYR A 181 -4.06 9.08 10.87
CA TYR A 181 -5.22 8.79 11.69
C TYR A 181 -6.23 9.95 11.72
N PHE A 182 -5.76 11.19 11.84
CA PHE A 182 -6.64 12.35 11.78
C PHE A 182 -7.31 12.48 10.42
N LEU A 183 -6.54 12.35 9.34
CA LEU A 183 -7.08 12.42 7.99
C LEU A 183 -8.12 11.33 7.75
N ILE A 184 -7.84 10.06 8.09
CA ILE A 184 -8.78 8.97 7.83
C ILE A 184 -10.09 9.12 8.59
N LYS A 185 -10.05 9.65 9.83
CA LYS A 185 -11.25 9.95 10.63
C LYS A 185 -12.09 11.04 9.98
N ILE A 186 -11.45 12.09 9.46
CA ILE A 186 -12.13 13.18 8.78
C ILE A 186 -12.80 12.69 7.50
N LEU A 187 -12.08 11.92 6.67
CA LEU A 187 -12.64 11.34 5.44
C LEU A 187 -13.85 10.43 5.75
N ALA A 188 -13.83 9.71 6.87
CA ALA A 188 -14.97 8.90 7.30
C ALA A 188 -16.21 9.76 7.59
N ILE A 189 -16.05 10.92 8.23
CA ILE A 189 -17.15 11.85 8.50
C ILE A 189 -17.74 12.37 7.19
N TYR A 190 -16.90 12.85 6.26
CA TYR A 190 -17.33 13.33 4.95
C TYR A 190 -18.09 12.24 4.17
N GLN A 191 -17.57 11.02 4.17
CA GLN A 191 -18.22 9.90 3.50
C GLN A 191 -19.58 9.55 4.11
N LEU A 192 -19.71 9.60 5.44
CA LEU A 192 -21.00 9.39 6.12
C LEU A 192 -22.01 10.51 5.82
N LYS A 193 -21.54 11.76 5.65
CA LYS A 193 -22.36 12.90 5.22
C LYS A 193 -22.67 12.90 3.73
N GLN A 194 -22.08 11.97 2.95
CA GLN A 194 -22.18 11.92 1.50
C GLN A 194 -21.68 13.22 0.83
N GLU A 195 -20.68 13.86 1.44
CA GLU A 195 -20.09 15.08 0.94
C GLU A 195 -18.88 14.80 0.05
N ASN A 196 -18.70 15.65 -0.97
CA ASN A 196 -17.57 15.53 -1.88
C ASN A 196 -16.26 15.95 -1.21
N ILE A 197 -15.25 15.09 -1.33
CA ILE A 197 -13.94 15.29 -0.72
C ILE A 197 -13.03 16.06 -1.70
N HIS A 198 -12.95 17.38 -1.51
CA HIS A 198 -12.03 18.22 -2.26
C HIS A 198 -10.70 18.39 -1.51
N ARG A 199 -9.70 17.56 -1.84
CA ARG A 199 -8.36 17.53 -1.21
C ARG A 199 -7.78 18.92 -0.91
N LYS A 200 -7.79 19.83 -1.88
CA LYS A 200 -7.21 21.19 -1.72
C LYS A 200 -7.96 22.05 -0.70
N GLN A 201 -9.29 21.90 -0.63
CA GLN A 201 -10.11 22.65 0.33
C GLN A 201 -9.89 22.10 1.74
N LEU A 202 -9.91 20.76 1.88
CA LEU A 202 -9.59 20.09 3.14
C LEU A 202 -8.18 20.42 3.63
N GLU A 203 -7.19 20.47 2.74
CA GLU A 203 -5.83 20.90 3.07
C GLU A 203 -5.83 22.33 3.64
N LEU A 204 -6.52 23.29 3.02
CA LEU A 204 -6.58 24.67 3.53
C LEU A 204 -7.31 24.76 4.88
N GLN A 205 -8.41 24.02 5.05
CA GLN A 205 -9.27 24.10 6.24
C GLN A 205 -8.74 23.31 7.43
N LEU A 206 -8.02 22.21 7.20
CA LEU A 206 -7.57 21.29 8.26
C LEU A 206 -6.10 21.44 8.56
N ALA A 207 -5.27 21.52 7.53
CA ALA A 207 -3.82 21.40 7.66
C ALA A 207 -3.22 22.59 8.43
N GLN A 208 -3.72 23.81 8.18
CA GLN A 208 -3.32 25.02 8.91
C GLN A 208 -3.82 25.00 10.36
N ASN A 209 -4.96 24.36 10.60
CA ASN A 209 -5.66 24.43 11.86
C ASN A 209 -5.22 23.35 12.84
N LEU A 210 -4.71 22.20 12.39
CA LEU A 210 -4.27 21.09 13.26
C LEU A 210 -2.93 21.34 13.96
N GLN A 211 -2.08 22.21 13.40
CA GLN A 211 -0.75 22.56 13.94
C GLN A 211 0.14 21.34 14.22
N THR A 212 0.01 20.28 13.43
CA THR A 212 0.82 19.07 13.54
C THR A 212 2.20 19.30 12.90
N PRO A 213 3.20 18.44 13.17
CA PRO A 213 4.56 18.63 12.66
C PRO A 213 4.63 18.78 11.13
N ASN A 214 3.75 18.12 10.39
CA ASN A 214 3.68 18.18 8.92
C ASN A 214 2.41 18.88 8.42
N SER A 215 1.93 19.93 9.11
CA SER A 215 0.82 20.78 8.67
C SER A 215 0.95 21.30 7.23
N GLY A 216 2.16 21.47 6.68
CA GLY A 216 2.36 21.84 5.26
C GLY A 216 2.39 20.67 4.27
N GLY A 217 2.30 19.43 4.75
CA GLY A 217 2.57 18.20 4.01
C GLY A 217 1.35 17.32 3.73
N TRP A 218 0.12 17.84 3.87
CA TRP A 218 -1.11 17.04 3.79
C TRP A 218 -1.29 16.32 2.46
N ARG A 219 -0.80 16.90 1.35
CA ARG A 219 -0.70 16.17 0.08
C ARG A 219 -0.02 14.80 0.23
N ASN A 220 1.06 14.70 1.01
CA ASN A 220 1.76 13.44 1.23
C ASN A 220 0.90 12.45 2.01
N MET A 221 0.05 12.90 2.93
CA MET A 221 -0.88 12.03 3.67
C MET A 221 -1.92 11.40 2.74
N PHE A 222 -2.51 12.19 1.84
CA PHE A 222 -3.43 11.66 0.82
C PHE A 222 -2.74 10.65 -0.11
N ILE A 223 -1.52 10.97 -0.57
CA ILE A 223 -0.72 10.03 -1.37
C ILE A 223 -0.45 8.75 -0.57
N THR A 224 -0.06 8.88 0.69
CA THR A 224 0.21 7.74 1.59
C THR A 224 -1.02 6.85 1.71
N LEU A 225 -2.18 7.39 2.11
CA LEU A 225 -3.43 6.64 2.24
C LEU A 225 -3.85 5.99 0.91
N SER A 226 -3.63 6.66 -0.21
CA SER A 226 -3.92 6.10 -1.54
C SER A 226 -2.99 4.92 -1.87
N THR A 227 -1.68 5.05 -1.64
CA THR A 227 -0.73 3.95 -1.88
C THR A 227 -0.96 2.76 -0.94
N LEU A 228 -1.49 2.99 0.26
CA LEU A 228 -1.92 1.94 1.19
C LEU A 228 -3.23 1.25 0.77
N GLY A 229 -3.91 1.71 -0.28
CA GLY A 229 -5.21 1.18 -0.70
C GLY A 229 -6.37 1.56 0.23
N LEU A 230 -6.22 2.61 1.04
CA LEU A 230 -7.21 3.04 2.03
C LEU A 230 -8.17 4.11 1.50
N ILE A 231 -7.80 4.79 0.42
CA ILE A 231 -8.66 5.74 -0.29
C ILE A 231 -8.63 5.50 -1.79
N SER A 232 -9.75 5.78 -2.46
CA SER A 232 -9.89 5.72 -3.92
C SER A 232 -9.29 6.95 -4.60
N LYS A 233 -9.27 6.97 -5.95
CA LYS A 233 -8.89 8.15 -6.74
C LYS A 233 -9.76 9.38 -6.45
N GLY A 234 -11.00 9.16 -6.00
CA GLY A 234 -11.91 10.21 -5.56
C GLY A 234 -11.66 10.72 -4.13
N ASN A 235 -10.65 10.20 -3.43
CA ASN A 235 -10.33 10.44 -2.03
C ASN A 235 -11.38 9.92 -1.02
N ASN A 236 -12.35 9.11 -1.45
CA ASN A 236 -13.27 8.40 -0.56
C ASN A 236 -12.57 7.20 0.08
N LEU A 237 -12.96 6.80 1.29
CA LEU A 237 -12.41 5.60 1.91
C LEU A 237 -12.86 4.37 1.13
N THR A 238 -11.91 3.44 0.94
CA THR A 238 -12.23 2.05 0.59
C THR A 238 -12.87 1.35 1.80
N GLN A 239 -13.37 0.14 1.64
CA GLN A 239 -13.89 -0.62 2.77
C GLN A 239 -12.78 -0.89 3.80
N ALA A 240 -11.56 -1.22 3.35
CA ALA A 240 -10.39 -1.32 4.23
C ALA A 240 -10.10 0.00 4.97
N GLY A 241 -10.14 1.14 4.26
CA GLY A 241 -9.96 2.46 4.87
C GLY A 241 -11.02 2.79 5.92
N PHE A 242 -12.29 2.50 5.62
CA PHE A 242 -13.40 2.71 6.53
C PHE A 242 -13.30 1.82 7.77
N ASN A 243 -12.88 0.57 7.62
CA ASN A 243 -12.67 -0.34 8.75
C ASN A 243 -11.56 0.19 9.68
N LEU A 244 -10.43 0.63 9.11
CA LEU A 244 -9.34 1.23 9.89
C LEU A 244 -9.76 2.54 10.56
N SER A 245 -10.63 3.33 9.92
CA SER A 245 -11.13 4.57 10.52
C SER A 245 -12.01 4.32 11.74
N GLN A 246 -12.51 3.11 11.99
CA GLN A 246 -13.27 2.78 13.20
C GLN A 246 -12.38 2.45 14.40
N LEU A 247 -11.08 2.19 14.18
CA LEU A 247 -10.17 1.80 15.25
C LEU A 247 -9.82 2.98 16.18
N PRO A 248 -9.52 2.71 17.46
CA PRO A 248 -8.78 3.65 18.30
C PRO A 248 -7.35 3.82 17.77
N TYR A 249 -6.71 4.94 18.12
CA TYR A 249 -5.39 5.27 17.57
C TYR A 249 -4.32 4.17 17.79
N PRO A 250 -4.15 3.57 18.99
CA PRO A 250 -3.12 2.55 19.17
C PRO A 250 -3.26 1.36 18.23
N GLN A 251 -4.50 0.88 18.03
CA GLN A 251 -4.80 -0.21 17.10
C GLN A 251 -4.59 0.21 15.65
N PHE A 252 -5.01 1.42 15.27
CA PHE A 252 -4.73 1.97 13.95
C PHE A 252 -3.21 2.02 13.68
N ALA A 253 -2.43 2.56 14.62
CA ALA A 253 -0.99 2.69 14.47
C ALA A 253 -0.28 1.33 14.40
N LEU A 254 -0.77 0.34 15.15
CA LEU A 254 -0.31 -1.05 15.05
C LEU A 254 -0.59 -1.65 13.67
N GLU A 255 -1.79 -1.44 13.10
CA GLU A 255 -2.09 -1.90 11.75
C GLU A 255 -1.16 -1.25 10.73
N LEU A 256 -0.94 0.07 10.81
CA LEU A 256 0.00 0.77 9.94
C LEU A 256 1.44 0.28 10.13
N PHE A 257 1.83 -0.14 11.34
CA PHE A 257 3.13 -0.76 11.57
C PHE A 257 3.28 -2.06 10.76
N LYS A 258 2.21 -2.86 10.65
CA LYS A 258 2.23 -4.11 9.86
C LYS A 258 2.45 -3.83 8.37
N TYR A 259 1.87 -2.76 7.81
CA TYR A 259 2.15 -2.33 6.43
C TYR A 259 3.63 -1.97 6.22
N LEU A 260 4.23 -1.28 7.20
CA LEU A 260 5.58 -0.72 7.11
C LEU A 260 6.67 -1.64 7.65
N LYS A 261 6.27 -2.76 8.24
CA LYS A 261 7.15 -3.77 8.82
C LYS A 261 8.33 -4.12 7.91
N PRO A 262 8.18 -4.34 6.58
CA PRO A 262 9.31 -4.62 5.70
C PRO A 262 10.40 -3.54 5.74
N PHE A 263 10.04 -2.25 5.74
CA PHE A 263 11.01 -1.16 5.83
C PHE A 263 11.63 -1.06 7.22
N PHE A 264 10.82 -1.19 8.27
CA PHE A 264 11.31 -1.16 9.65
C PHE A 264 12.27 -2.29 9.96
N SER A 265 12.07 -3.50 9.40
CA SER A 265 13.00 -4.61 9.60
C SER A 265 14.40 -4.28 9.08
N TYR A 266 14.51 -3.73 7.86
CA TYR A 266 15.81 -3.36 7.27
C TYR A 266 16.46 -2.20 8.02
N LEU A 267 15.66 -1.18 8.37
CA LEU A 267 16.14 -0.01 9.09
C LEU A 267 16.64 -0.39 10.49
N LEU A 268 15.81 -1.08 11.28
CA LEU A 268 16.15 -1.46 12.66
C LEU A 268 17.30 -2.45 12.69
N GLU A 269 17.35 -3.45 11.80
CA GLU A 269 18.49 -4.37 11.70
C GLU A 269 19.80 -3.60 11.50
N THR A 270 19.79 -2.60 10.60
CA THR A 270 20.96 -1.75 10.37
C THR A 270 21.34 -0.95 11.61
N LEU A 271 20.36 -0.37 12.31
CA LEU A 271 20.59 0.38 13.54
C LEU A 271 21.19 -0.50 14.65
N TYR A 272 20.66 -1.71 14.85
CA TYR A 272 21.19 -2.68 15.82
C TYR A 272 22.63 -3.08 15.53
N LYS A 273 22.95 -3.37 14.26
CA LYS A 273 24.32 -3.69 13.85
C LYS A 273 25.26 -2.49 14.08
N LYS A 274 24.83 -1.29 13.69
CA LYS A 274 25.63 -0.06 13.85
C LYS A 274 25.87 0.28 15.32
N SER A 275 24.92 -0.01 16.21
CA SER A 275 25.06 0.27 17.64
C SER A 275 25.99 -0.71 18.37
N ASN A 276 26.37 -1.84 17.74
CA ASN A 276 27.16 -2.90 18.36
C ASN A 276 26.56 -3.34 19.72
N GLY A 277 25.23 -3.43 19.82
CA GLY A 277 24.53 -3.80 21.05
C GLY A 277 24.42 -2.68 22.10
N LYS A 278 24.94 -1.49 21.83
CA LYS A 278 24.72 -0.30 22.69
C LYS A 278 23.34 0.29 22.44
N LYS A 279 22.77 0.94 23.46
CA LYS A 279 21.53 1.71 23.33
C LYS A 279 21.74 3.01 22.56
N GLU A 280 22.87 3.68 22.79
CA GLU A 280 23.20 4.93 22.12
C GLU A 280 24.13 4.69 20.93
N PHE A 281 23.86 5.40 19.84
CA PHE A 281 24.69 5.37 18.65
C PHE A 281 24.66 6.72 17.94
N ASP A 282 25.77 7.07 17.31
CA ASP A 282 25.93 8.27 16.52
C ASP A 282 25.94 7.91 15.04
N CYS A 283 24.93 8.39 14.30
CA CYS A 283 24.77 8.13 12.88
C CYS A 283 23.86 9.18 12.23
N SER A 284 24.43 9.95 11.31
CA SER A 284 23.64 10.86 10.47
C SER A 284 22.73 10.08 9.51
N ASN A 285 21.68 10.74 8.99
CA ASN A 285 20.81 10.13 7.97
C ASN A 285 21.58 9.74 6.70
N LYS A 286 22.63 10.49 6.35
CA LYS A 286 23.45 10.20 5.17
C LYS A 286 24.31 8.96 5.39
N GLU A 287 24.98 8.85 6.53
CA GLU A 287 25.76 7.65 6.86
C GLU A 287 24.86 6.41 6.94
N LEU A 288 23.67 6.54 7.53
CA LEU A 288 22.70 5.45 7.59
C LEU A 288 22.27 5.02 6.18
N PHE A 289 21.99 5.97 5.29
CA PHE A 289 21.71 5.67 3.89
C PHE A 289 22.84 4.88 3.24
N GLU A 290 24.09 5.34 3.39
CA GLU A 290 25.26 4.71 2.76
C GLU A 290 25.50 3.28 3.28
N ILE A 291 25.33 3.05 4.59
CA ILE A 291 25.42 1.72 5.20
C ILE A 291 24.35 0.79 4.61
N MET A 292 23.09 1.25 4.60
CA MET A 292 21.98 0.45 4.10
C MET A 292 22.13 0.19 2.59
N TYR A 293 22.54 1.19 1.80
CA TYR A 293 22.76 1.04 0.36
C TYR A 293 23.85 0.03 0.07
N LYS A 294 24.96 0.05 0.81
CA LYS A 294 26.04 -0.92 0.68
C LYS A 294 25.58 -2.35 1.01
N GLN A 295 24.68 -2.49 1.97
CA GLN A 295 24.21 -3.81 2.43
C GLN A 295 23.10 -4.38 1.54
N TYR A 296 22.16 -3.55 1.07
CA TYR A 296 20.92 -4.01 0.44
C TYR A 296 20.71 -3.50 -0.99
N GLY A 297 21.56 -2.61 -1.48
CA GLY A 297 21.37 -1.94 -2.76
C GLY A 297 20.29 -0.86 -2.72
N GLU A 298 19.78 -0.50 -3.90
CA GLU A 298 18.73 0.51 -4.03
C GLU A 298 17.36 -0.07 -3.68
N ILE A 299 16.65 0.59 -2.76
CA ILE A 299 15.31 0.19 -2.32
C ILE A 299 14.36 1.37 -2.51
N ALA A 300 13.31 1.16 -3.32
CA ALA A 300 12.29 2.17 -3.56
C ALA A 300 11.69 2.69 -2.25
N TYR A 301 11.53 4.01 -2.14
CA TYR A 301 10.95 4.69 -0.98
C TYR A 301 11.66 4.48 0.36
N LEU A 302 12.87 3.92 0.39
CA LEU A 302 13.69 3.81 1.61
C LEU A 302 15.13 4.27 1.35
N ILE A 303 15.80 3.68 0.35
CA ILE A 303 17.21 3.91 0.01
C ILE A 303 17.33 4.12 -1.50
N GLU A 304 16.92 5.29 -1.97
CA GLU A 304 16.99 5.65 -3.39
C GLU A 304 17.74 6.96 -3.61
N TYR A 305 18.36 7.09 -4.78
CA TYR A 305 18.97 8.33 -5.22
C TYR A 305 17.93 9.23 -5.87
N GLN A 306 18.09 10.55 -5.74
CA GLN A 306 17.30 11.50 -6.55
C GLN A 306 17.90 11.63 -7.96
N ASP A 307 17.06 11.42 -8.98
CA ASP A 307 17.47 11.62 -10.38
C ASP A 307 17.76 13.11 -10.66
N LYS A 308 18.83 13.33 -11.46
CA LYS A 308 19.59 14.56 -11.80
C LYS A 308 20.86 14.81 -10.98
N ASP A 309 20.89 14.48 -9.70
CA ASP A 309 21.99 14.91 -8.83
C ASP A 309 22.83 13.76 -8.25
N SER A 310 22.43 12.50 -8.43
CA SER A 310 23.06 11.32 -7.80
C SER A 310 23.29 11.50 -6.29
N LYS A 311 22.40 12.25 -5.64
CA LYS A 311 22.45 12.50 -4.19
C LYS A 311 21.56 11.50 -3.45
N PRO A 312 22.02 10.98 -2.30
CA PRO A 312 21.20 10.19 -1.40
C PRO A 312 19.89 10.90 -1.04
N ASN A 313 18.74 10.26 -1.27
CA ASN A 313 17.46 10.78 -0.80
C ASN A 313 17.24 10.39 0.67
N THR A 314 17.82 11.16 1.60
CA THR A 314 17.73 10.86 3.03
C THR A 314 16.35 11.16 3.65
N ARG A 315 15.40 11.69 2.87
CA ARG A 315 14.09 12.13 3.40
C ARG A 315 13.20 10.97 3.83
N TYR A 316 13.26 9.85 3.11
CA TYR A 316 12.52 8.63 3.46
C TYR A 316 13.01 8.06 4.80
N ILE A 317 14.32 7.85 4.93
CA ILE A 317 14.94 7.42 6.20
C ILE A 317 14.55 8.37 7.33
N SER A 318 14.63 9.69 7.10
CA SER A 318 14.21 10.68 8.10
C SER A 318 12.73 10.52 8.50
N SER A 319 11.84 10.24 7.54
CA SER A 319 10.41 10.04 7.79
C SER A 319 10.18 8.80 8.66
N TYR A 320 10.80 7.66 8.32
CA TYR A 320 10.68 6.43 9.12
C TYR A 320 11.26 6.57 10.52
N LEU A 321 12.40 7.26 10.68
CA LEU A 321 13.00 7.49 11.99
C LEU A 321 12.10 8.36 12.86
N ASN A 322 11.53 9.42 12.29
CA ASN A 322 10.59 10.24 13.03
C ASN A 322 9.31 9.49 13.39
N ILE A 323 8.81 8.60 12.53
CA ILE A 323 7.66 7.74 12.86
C ILE A 323 8.01 6.78 14.01
N LEU A 324 9.19 6.13 13.94
CA LEU A 324 9.68 5.27 15.01
C LEU A 324 9.81 6.02 16.33
N LYS A 325 10.15 7.30 16.31
CA LYS A 325 10.23 8.16 17.49
C LYS A 325 8.85 8.62 17.97
N ASP A 326 8.14 9.36 17.12
CA ASP A 326 6.99 10.18 17.52
C ASP A 326 5.68 9.37 17.60
N ASP A 327 5.56 8.26 16.85
CA ASP A 327 4.35 7.43 16.83
C ASP A 327 4.51 6.14 17.63
N TYR A 328 5.71 5.55 17.61
CA TYR A 328 5.99 4.24 18.23
C TYR A 328 6.89 4.32 19.47
N GLY A 329 7.69 5.38 19.67
CA GLY A 329 8.63 5.47 20.80
C GLY A 329 9.76 4.43 20.80
N VAL A 330 10.11 3.89 19.64
CA VAL A 330 11.16 2.87 19.45
C VAL A 330 12.56 3.47 19.59
N ILE A 331 12.73 4.68 19.09
CA ILE A 331 13.98 5.44 19.17
C ILE A 331 13.71 6.84 19.72
N ASP A 332 14.73 7.48 20.25
CA ASP A 332 14.70 8.89 20.63
C ASP A 332 15.91 9.65 20.10
N PHE A 333 15.70 10.92 19.75
CA PHE A 333 16.74 11.83 19.30
C PHE A 333 16.27 13.29 19.31
N GLN A 334 17.21 14.20 19.52
CA GLN A 334 16.95 15.64 19.42
C GLN A 334 16.92 16.10 17.95
N PRO A 335 16.15 17.15 17.61
CA PRO A 335 16.14 17.71 16.26
C PRO A 335 17.56 18.02 15.76
N LYS A 336 17.87 17.60 14.53
CA LYS A 336 19.18 17.77 13.87
C LYS A 336 20.36 17.02 14.54
N SER A 337 20.11 16.19 15.56
CA SER A 337 21.12 15.34 16.19
C SER A 337 21.37 14.07 15.37
N SER A 338 22.64 13.69 15.25
CA SER A 338 23.05 12.36 14.77
C SER A 338 23.13 11.33 15.91
N LEU A 339 23.24 11.79 17.16
CA LEU A 339 23.14 10.94 18.35
C LEU A 339 21.70 10.52 18.59
N ARG A 340 21.50 9.21 18.73
CA ARG A 340 20.19 8.57 18.92
C ARG A 340 20.27 7.48 19.99
N THR A 341 19.12 7.24 20.61
CA THR A 341 18.95 6.20 21.61
C THR A 341 17.87 5.22 21.17
N LEU A 342 18.22 3.94 21.12
CA LEU A 342 17.30 2.85 20.89
C LEU A 342 16.66 2.44 22.21
N LEU A 343 15.35 2.62 22.32
CA LEU A 343 14.61 2.42 23.57
C LEU A 343 14.19 0.96 23.75
N TYR A 344 13.69 0.34 22.68
CA TYR A 344 13.32 -1.08 22.65
C TYR A 344 13.28 -1.60 21.20
N ASN A 345 13.13 -2.91 21.03
CA ASN A 345 12.89 -3.54 19.73
C ASN A 345 11.40 -3.89 19.57
N PRO A 346 10.66 -3.29 18.63
CA PRO A 346 9.24 -3.61 18.45
C PRO A 346 9.03 -5.06 17.99
N PHE A 347 10.04 -5.72 17.43
CA PHE A 347 9.94 -7.11 16.98
C PHE A 347 10.09 -8.15 18.10
N ASP A 348 10.58 -7.73 19.27
CA ASP A 348 10.73 -8.62 20.45
C ASP A 348 9.48 -8.59 21.35
N LEU A 349 8.52 -7.71 21.05
CA LEU A 349 7.30 -7.54 21.81
C LEU A 349 6.15 -8.34 21.22
N ASN A 350 5.28 -8.85 22.10
CA ASN A 350 3.95 -9.28 21.67
C ASN A 350 3.04 -8.07 21.41
N GLU A 351 1.93 -8.30 20.71
CA GLU A 351 1.01 -7.25 20.27
C GLU A 351 0.49 -6.39 21.43
N LYS A 352 0.11 -7.02 22.56
CA LYS A 352 -0.40 -6.32 23.74
C LYS A 352 0.66 -5.37 24.34
N ALA A 353 1.89 -5.84 24.49
CA ALA A 353 2.98 -5.03 25.00
C ALA A 353 3.29 -3.87 24.06
N PHE A 354 3.29 -4.12 22.74
CA PHE A 354 3.56 -3.07 21.76
C PHE A 354 2.48 -1.98 21.75
N LEU A 355 1.20 -2.36 21.87
CA LEU A 355 0.09 -1.39 22.00
C LEU A 355 0.26 -0.46 23.21
N GLN A 356 0.72 -0.98 24.36
CA GLN A 356 0.99 -0.17 25.55
C GLN A 356 2.11 0.85 25.30
N HIS A 357 3.14 0.49 24.54
CA HIS A 357 4.18 1.41 24.14
C HIS A 357 3.65 2.52 23.22
N ILE A 358 2.83 2.17 22.23
CA ILE A 358 2.20 3.14 21.32
C ILE A 358 1.35 4.15 22.10
N GLU A 359 0.51 3.67 23.02
CA GLU A 359 -0.38 4.50 23.83
C GLU A 359 0.39 5.49 24.71
N LYS A 360 1.51 5.05 25.28
CA LYS A 360 2.33 5.85 26.19
C LYS A 360 3.25 6.83 25.46
N ALA A 361 3.82 6.45 24.33
CA ALA A 361 4.91 7.19 23.69
C ALA A 361 4.47 8.09 22.54
N SER A 362 3.29 7.83 21.94
CA SER A 362 2.83 8.61 20.79
C SER A 362 2.57 10.08 21.13
N LEU A 363 2.99 10.96 20.23
CA LEU A 363 2.74 12.41 20.32
C LEU A 363 1.28 12.80 20.02
N ILE A 364 0.39 11.87 19.67
CA ILE A 364 -1.00 12.18 19.35
C ILE A 364 -1.70 12.98 20.45
N GLN A 365 -1.38 12.71 21.72
CA GLN A 365 -2.00 13.37 22.87
C GLN A 365 -1.81 14.89 22.82
N ALA A 366 -0.67 15.37 22.32
CA ALA A 366 -0.38 16.80 22.18
C ALA A 366 -1.30 17.50 21.17
N TYR A 367 -1.92 16.76 20.25
CA TYR A 367 -2.74 17.29 19.17
C TYR A 367 -4.22 16.91 19.28
N GLN A 368 -4.58 16.05 20.23
CA GLN A 368 -5.92 15.48 20.35
C GLN A 368 -7.00 16.53 20.61
N THR A 369 -6.74 17.52 21.47
CA THR A 369 -7.69 18.60 21.75
C THR A 369 -8.02 19.40 20.50
N ASN A 370 -7.01 19.75 19.72
CA ASN A 370 -7.19 20.54 18.51
C ASN A 370 -7.85 19.73 17.39
N PHE A 371 -7.51 18.44 17.29
CA PHE A 371 -8.20 17.51 16.41
C PHE A 371 -9.68 17.39 16.73
N GLN A 372 -10.05 17.24 18.01
CA GLN A 372 -11.45 17.16 18.42
C GLN A 372 -12.22 18.45 18.10
N ARG A 373 -11.59 19.62 18.28
CA ARG A 373 -12.19 20.91 17.88
C ARG A 373 -12.57 20.90 16.39
N ILE A 374 -11.66 20.48 15.53
CA ILE A 374 -11.86 20.45 14.08
C ILE A 374 -12.92 19.42 13.68
N VAL A 375 -12.92 18.23 14.30
CA VAL A 375 -13.96 17.22 14.08
C VAL A 375 -15.35 17.76 14.45
N ASN A 376 -15.47 18.57 15.50
CA ASN A 376 -16.74 19.17 15.90
C ASN A 376 -17.20 20.31 14.94
N GLU A 377 -16.29 20.87 14.14
CA GLU A 377 -16.58 21.92 13.15
C GLU A 377 -17.01 21.32 11.80
N ILE A 378 -16.67 20.06 11.54
CA ILE A 378 -17.05 19.32 10.31
C ILE A 378 -18.46 18.80 10.45
#